data_AF-A0A353R4G1-F1
#
_entry.id   AF-A0A353R4G1-F1
#
_cell.length_a   1.000
_cell.length_b   1.000
_cell.length_c   1.000
_cell.angle_alpha   90.00
_cell.angle_beta   90.00
_cell.angle_gamma   90.00
#
_symmetry.space_group_name_H-M   'P 1'
#
loop_
_entity.id
_entity.type
_entity.pdbx_description
1 polymer ?
#
loop_
_entity_poly.entity_id
_entity_poly.type
_entity_poly.pdbx_seq_one_letter_code
_entity_poly.pdbx_strand_id
1 'polypeptide(L)' 'MLDEFLHEPRVAYFSMEIALRNEIPTYAGGLGVLAGDTVRAAADLTLPLVAVSLISREGYFRQERDAQGASEPRR' A
#
# COMPACT_ATOMS: atom_id res chain seq x y z
N MET A 1 -6.23 -6.74 -30.25
CA MET A 1 -5.42 -5.52 -29.98
C MET A 1 -4.84 -5.54 -28.56
N LEU A 2 -5.56 -6.07 -27.56
CA LEU A 2 -5.00 -6.30 -26.21
C LEU A 2 -4.38 -7.69 -26.03
N ASP A 3 -4.78 -8.66 -26.86
CA ASP A 3 -4.30 -10.06 -26.79
C ASP A 3 -2.78 -10.17 -26.99
N GLU A 4 -2.20 -9.24 -27.75
CA GLU A 4 -0.75 -9.11 -27.96
C GLU A 4 0.00 -8.69 -26.67
N PHE A 5 -0.71 -8.24 -25.63
CA PHE A 5 -0.14 -7.88 -24.32
C PHE A 5 -0.57 -8.84 -23.19
N LEU A 6 -1.50 -9.76 -23.46
CA LEU A 6 -2.10 -10.69 -22.49
C LEU A 6 -1.67 -12.14 -22.74
N HIS A 7 -0.36 -12.36 -22.88
CA HIS A 7 0.20 -13.69 -23.14
C HIS A 7 0.09 -14.64 -21.92
N GLU A 8 -0.11 -14.09 -20.73
CA GLU A 8 -0.32 -14.82 -19.48
C GLU A 8 -1.46 -14.19 -18.66
N PRO A 9 -2.26 -14.99 -17.93
CA PRO A 9 -3.27 -14.47 -17.02
C PRO A 9 -2.60 -13.71 -15.87
N ARG A 10 -3.05 -12.46 -15.64
CA ARG A 10 -2.53 -11.59 -14.58
C ARG A 10 -3.52 -11.45 -13.44
N VAL A 11 -3.01 -11.38 -12.22
CA VAL A 11 -3.80 -11.09 -11.02
C VAL A 11 -3.81 -9.58 -10.78
N ALA A 12 -4.99 -8.96 -10.75
CA ALA A 12 -5.14 -7.59 -10.32
C ALA A 12 -5.46 -7.56 -8.81
N TYR A 13 -4.52 -7.06 -8.01
CA TYR A 13 -4.66 -6.98 -6.55
C TYR A 13 -5.01 -5.54 -6.14
N PHE A 14 -6.23 -5.34 -5.67
CA PHE A 14 -6.74 -4.03 -5.25
C PHE A 14 -6.68 -3.91 -3.73
N SER A 15 -6.09 -2.82 -3.25
CA SER A 15 -6.14 -2.44 -1.84
C SER A 15 -6.28 -0.93 -1.69
N MET A 16 -7.04 -0.48 -0.69
CA MET A 16 -7.14 0.95 -0.37
C MET A 16 -5.83 1.52 0.17
N GLU A 17 -4.98 0.65 0.74
CA GLU A 17 -3.69 1.00 1.33
C GLU A 17 -2.61 0.00 0.90
N ILE A 18 -1.37 0.46 0.76
CA ILE A 18 -0.21 -0.39 0.52
C ILE A 18 1.05 0.20 1.15
N ALA A 19 1.76 -0.59 1.95
CA ALA A 19 3.07 -0.26 2.48
C ALA A 19 4.15 -0.53 1.41
N LEU A 20 4.29 0.41 0.47
CA LEU A 20 5.24 0.26 -0.63
C LEU A 20 6.67 0.66 -0.20
N ARG A 21 6.77 1.83 0.44
CA ARG A 21 8.00 2.39 1.02
C ARG A 21 7.63 3.27 2.20
N ASN A 22 8.52 3.42 3.17
CA ASN A 22 8.27 4.22 4.37
C ASN A 22 8.07 5.71 4.05
N GLU A 23 8.69 6.21 2.98
CA GLU A 23 8.62 7.61 2.57
C GLU A 23 7.36 7.92 1.73
N ILE A 24 6.67 6.89 1.26
CA ILE A 24 5.47 7.03 0.44
C ILE A 24 4.26 6.85 1.36
N PRO A 25 3.48 7.91 1.62
CA PRO A 25 2.37 7.79 2.52
C PRO A 25 1.18 7.11 1.82
N THR A 26 1.24 5.79 1.63
CA THR A 26 0.16 4.93 1.08
C THR A 26 -0.43 3.88 2.05
N TYR A 27 -0.05 3.84 3.34
CA TYR A 27 -0.77 3.10 4.41
C TYR A 27 -0.75 3.73 5.82
N ALA A 28 -1.80 3.51 6.62
CA ALA A 28 -1.93 4.02 7.99
C ALA A 28 -1.73 2.92 9.06
N GLY A 29 -1.83 1.65 8.67
CA GLY A 29 -1.82 0.54 9.63
C GLY A 29 -1.67 -0.84 9.00
N GLY A 30 -2.15 -1.86 9.73
CA GLY A 30 -1.90 -3.27 9.41
C GLY A 30 -2.42 -3.73 8.04
N LEU A 31 -3.47 -3.11 7.52
CA LEU A 31 -3.99 -3.43 6.18
C LEU A 31 -2.94 -3.16 5.10
N GLY A 32 -2.34 -1.97 5.10
CA GLY A 32 -1.35 -1.64 4.09
C GLY A 32 -0.04 -2.40 4.28
N VAL A 33 0.35 -2.74 5.52
CA VAL A 33 1.48 -3.65 5.77
C VAL A 33 1.22 -5.02 5.13
N LEU A 34 0.06 -5.61 5.40
CA LEU A 34 -0.32 -6.89 4.82
C LEU A 34 -0.38 -6.85 3.28
N ALA A 35 -0.92 -5.77 2.72
CA ALA A 35 -0.95 -5.56 1.27
C ALA A 35 0.46 -5.45 0.67
N GLY A 36 1.37 -4.72 1.34
CA GLY A 36 2.77 -4.61 0.94
C GLY A 36 3.49 -5.97 0.98
N ASP A 37 3.34 -6.72 2.07
CA ASP A 37 3.91 -8.05 2.23
C ASP A 37 3.37 -9.03 1.19
N THR A 38 2.07 -8.95 0.86
CA THR A 38 1.45 -9.77 -0.19
C THR A 38 2.07 -9.48 -1.56
N VAL A 39 2.24 -8.20 -1.91
CA VAL A 39 2.86 -7.81 -3.18
C VAL A 39 4.32 -8.22 -3.23
N ARG A 40 5.05 -8.12 -2.12
CA ARG A 40 6.44 -8.57 -2.03
C ARG A 40 6.56 -10.08 -2.20
N ALA A 41 5.73 -10.86 -1.52
CA ALA A 41 5.71 -12.31 -1.69
C ALA A 41 5.38 -12.72 -3.14
N ALA A 42 4.45 -12.02 -3.80
CA ALA A 42 4.15 -12.25 -5.20
C ALA A 42 5.35 -11.96 -6.12
N ALA A 43 6.12 -10.91 -5.83
CA ALA A 43 7.34 -10.59 -6.57
C ALA A 43 8.45 -11.63 -6.33
N ASP A 44 8.66 -12.07 -5.09
CA ASP A 44 9.63 -13.11 -4.73
C ASP A 44 9.31 -14.46 -5.43
N LEU A 45 8.03 -14.74 -5.64
CA LEU A 45 7.53 -15.91 -6.38
C LEU A 45 7.41 -15.68 -7.90
N THR A 46 7.81 -14.51 -8.41
CA THR A 46 7.68 -14.14 -9.83
C THR A 46 6.27 -14.33 -10.40
N LEU A 47 5.24 -14.04 -9.60
CA LEU A 47 3.85 -14.15 -10.04
C LEU A 47 3.46 -12.97 -10.95
N PRO A 48 2.62 -13.19 -11.97
CA PRO A 48 2.14 -12.14 -12.86
C PRO A 48 1.05 -11.29 -12.17
N LEU A 49 1.44 -10.50 -11.15
CA LEU A 49 0.55 -9.70 -10.32
C LEU A 49 0.74 -8.20 -10.59
N VAL A 50 -0.39 -7.48 -10.71
CA VAL A 50 -0.45 -6.02 -10.79
C VAL A 50 -1.17 -5.50 -9.56
N ALA A 51 -0.45 -4.76 -8.71
CA ALA A 51 -1.02 -4.11 -7.54
C ALA A 51 -1.59 -2.73 -7.91
N VAL A 52 -2.81 -2.46 -7.45
CA VAL A 52 -3.50 -1.19 -7.63
C VAL A 52 -3.91 -0.64 -6.27
N SER A 53 -3.50 0.58 -5.98
CA SER A 53 -3.83 1.26 -4.73
C SER A 53 -4.06 2.74 -4.92
N LEU A 54 -4.55 3.41 -3.88
CA LEU A 54 -4.85 4.83 -3.87
C LEU A 54 -3.63 5.63 -3.42
N ILE A 55 -3.41 6.78 -4.06
CA ILE A 55 -2.43 7.77 -3.60
C ILE A 55 -3.18 8.84 -2.83
N SER A 56 -3.07 8.82 -1.50
CA SER A 56 -3.63 9.87 -0.65
C SER A 56 -2.73 11.11 -0.69
N ARG A 57 -3.32 12.27 -1.02
CA ARG A 57 -2.61 13.57 -1.00
C ARG A 57 -2.43 14.15 0.40
N GLU A 58 -3.29 13.74 1.34
CA GLU A 58 -3.33 14.26 2.72
C GLU A 58 -2.34 13.52 3.65
N GLY A 59 -1.58 12.55 3.14
CA GLY A 59 -0.65 11.77 3.96
C GLY A 59 -1.33 10.94 5.05
N TYR A 60 -0.56 10.57 6.07
CA TYR A 60 -1.09 9.92 7.28
C TYR A 60 -1.18 10.91 8.42
N PHE A 61 -2.21 10.65 9.23
CA PHE A 61 -2.31 11.13 10.59
C PHE A 61 -0.97 11.01 11.31
N ARG A 62 -0.31 12.15 11.59
CA ARG A 62 0.86 12.19 12.46
C ARG A 62 0.38 12.37 13.89
N GLN A 63 0.59 11.35 14.70
CA GLN A 63 0.33 11.43 16.13
C GLN A 63 1.52 12.11 16.81
N GLU A 64 1.38 13.40 17.13
CA GLU A 64 2.31 14.06 18.07
C GLU A 64 1.85 13.73 19.49
N ARG A 65 2.80 13.25 20.31
CA ARG A 65 2.55 13.03 21.73
C ARG A 65 3.00 14.26 22.49
N ASP A 66 2.09 14.83 23.28
CA ASP A 66 2.43 15.94 24.18
C ASP A 66 3.33 15.47 25.33
N ALA A 67 3.81 16.41 26.14
CA ALA A 67 4.69 16.12 27.28
C ALA A 67 3.99 15.30 28.39
N GLN A 68 2.67 15.12 28.30
CA GLN A 68 1.81 14.39 29.22
C GLN A 68 1.41 13.01 28.65
N GLY A 69 1.86 12.67 27.44
CA GLY A 69 1.58 11.40 26.77
C GLY A 69 0.21 11.35 26.09
N ALA A 70 -0.57 12.43 26.10
CA ALA A 70 -1.81 12.50 25.34
C ALA A 70 -1.50 12.75 23.86
N SER A 71 -2.29 12.12 23.00
CA SER A 71 -2.13 12.19 21.56
C SER A 71 -3.18 13.15 21.02
N GLU A 72 -2.75 14.30 20.50
CA GLU A 72 -3.66 15.23 19.83
C GLU A 72 -3.74 14.92 18.34
N PRO A 73 -4.96 14.78 17.77
CA PRO A 73 -5.11 14.63 16.35
C PRO A 73 -4.90 15.95 15.60
N ARG A 74 -3.80 16.05 14.84
CA ARG A 74 -3.58 17.15 13.87
C ARG A 74 -3.92 16.68 12.46
N ARG A 75 -4.83 17.41 11.81
CA ARG A 75 -5.08 17.31 10.36
C ARG A 75 -3.93 17.97 9.61
#